data_AF-A0A257JD36-F1
#
_entry.id   AF-A0A257JD36-F1
#
_cell.length_a   1.000
_cell.length_b   1.000
_cell.length_c   1.000
_cell.angle_alpha   90.00
_cell.angle_beta   90.00
_cell.angle_gamma   90.00
#
_symmetry.space_group_name_H-M   'P 1'
#
loop_
_entity.id
_entity.type
_entity.pdbx_description
1 polymer ?
#
loop_
_entity_poly.entity_id
_entity_poly.type
_entity_poly.pdbx_seq_one_letter_code
_entity_poly.pdbx_strand_id
1 'polypeptide(L)'
;TLTGRGAAECQPVREPVGRGAWLQESRVGRSSHHAFPAVILMEPSTNATHGEAWGLQLAWSGNHRLLVQPLRMGGLQLQAGELLLPGEVCLRPGESVSSPPLHLCRSSQGLGALSQAWHRFVRDRVLPRPLAPRPVQFNTWEATYFDHNPLRLQALASKAAELGVERFVLDDGWFVARHHDRAGLGDWTPCPDRYPQGLALLAIHCQALGMSFGLWVEPEGVSQDSALFRAHPDWVLGVAG
;
A
#
# COMPACT_ATOMS: atom_id res chain seq x y z
N THR A 1 -10.15 -13.27 -9.00
CA THR A 1 -9.32 -12.08 -8.73
C THR A 1 -9.64 -11.53 -7.35
N LEU A 2 -8.89 -10.52 -6.90
CA LEU A 2 -9.24 -9.70 -5.74
C LEU A 2 -9.56 -8.28 -6.26
N THR A 3 -10.72 -7.75 -5.90
CA THR A 3 -11.17 -6.41 -6.29
C THR A 3 -11.77 -5.71 -5.07
N GLY A 4 -12.44 -4.57 -5.25
CA GLY A 4 -13.04 -3.83 -4.15
C GLY A 4 -13.11 -2.34 -4.39
N ARG A 5 -13.23 -1.60 -3.28
CA ARG A 5 -13.22 -0.14 -3.21
C ARG A 5 -12.63 0.30 -1.87
N GLY A 6 -12.43 1.60 -1.68
CA GLY A 6 -12.03 2.13 -0.37
C GLY A 6 -12.97 1.64 0.73
N ALA A 7 -12.41 1.17 1.84
CA ALA A 7 -13.11 0.55 2.97
C ALA A 7 -13.80 -0.80 2.68
N ALA A 8 -13.56 -1.40 1.51
CA ALA A 8 -14.02 -2.74 1.13
C ALA A 8 -13.03 -3.37 0.14
N GLU A 9 -11.75 -3.40 0.50
CA GLU A 9 -10.65 -3.92 -0.31
C GLU A 9 -10.63 -5.45 -0.35
N CYS A 10 -9.87 -5.99 -1.31
CA CYS A 10 -9.52 -7.42 -1.40
C CYS A 10 -10.71 -8.39 -1.40
N GLN A 11 -11.86 -7.96 -1.92
CA GLN A 11 -13.04 -8.79 -2.09
C GLN A 11 -12.79 -9.86 -3.16
N PRO A 12 -12.97 -11.15 -2.84
CA PRO A 12 -12.75 -12.23 -3.80
C PRO A 12 -13.87 -12.25 -4.84
N VAL A 13 -13.47 -12.24 -6.12
CA VAL A 13 -14.38 -12.47 -7.24
C VAL A 13 -13.93 -13.72 -7.98
N ARG A 14 -14.85 -14.67 -8.12
CA ARG A 14 -14.65 -15.94 -8.84
C ARG A 14 -15.63 -16.01 -9.99
N GLU A 15 -15.10 -16.11 -11.20
CA GLU A 15 -15.89 -16.21 -12.42
C GLU A 15 -15.28 -17.26 -13.37
N PRO A 16 -16.09 -17.93 -14.21
CA PRO A 16 -15.59 -18.80 -15.25
C PRO A 16 -14.78 -18.01 -16.29
N VAL A 17 -13.73 -18.61 -16.84
CA VAL A 17 -13.06 -18.03 -18.01
C VAL A 17 -14.00 -18.14 -19.21
N GLY A 18 -14.46 -16.99 -19.70
CA GLY A 18 -15.37 -16.91 -20.84
C GLY A 18 -14.70 -17.23 -22.18
N ARG A 19 -15.46 -17.07 -23.27
CA ARG A 19 -14.92 -17.20 -24.65
C ARG A 19 -14.07 -16.01 -25.09
N GLY A 20 -14.28 -14.85 -24.45
CA GLY A 20 -13.53 -13.63 -24.71
C GLY A 20 -12.33 -13.46 -23.79
N ALA A 21 -11.52 -12.45 -24.11
CA ALA A 21 -10.47 -11.99 -23.22
C ALA A 21 -11.06 -11.33 -21.97
N TRP A 22 -10.55 -11.71 -20.81
CA TRP A 22 -10.69 -10.97 -19.57
C TRP A 22 -9.50 -10.03 -19.42
N LEU A 23 -9.77 -8.76 -19.17
CA LEU A 23 -8.77 -7.71 -19.08
C LEU A 23 -9.03 -6.87 -17.82
N GLN A 24 -7.99 -6.64 -17.03
CA GLN A 24 -8.00 -5.67 -15.95
C GLN A 24 -6.83 -4.72 -16.12
N GLU A 25 -7.08 -3.43 -15.96
CA GLU A 25 -6.06 -2.39 -15.98
C GLU A 25 -6.20 -1.50 -14.74
N SER A 26 -5.07 -1.06 -14.19
CA SER A 26 -5.00 0.09 -13.29
C SER A 26 -4.32 1.25 -14.01
N ARG A 27 -4.96 2.41 -14.02
CA ARG A 27 -4.50 3.64 -14.68
C ARG A 27 -4.43 4.84 -13.73
N VAL A 28 -4.38 4.58 -12.42
CA VAL A 28 -4.46 5.61 -11.37
C VAL A 28 -3.10 5.96 -10.76
N GLY A 29 -2.00 5.58 -11.42
CA GLY A 29 -0.62 5.82 -10.98
C GLY A 29 -0.14 4.90 -9.85
N ARG A 30 -1.04 4.11 -9.26
CA ARG A 30 -0.75 3.19 -8.15
C ARG A 30 -1.52 1.87 -8.25
N SER A 31 -1.11 0.85 -7.49
CA SER A 31 -1.95 -0.31 -7.18
C SER A 31 -3.20 0.18 -6.44
N SER A 32 -4.38 -0.18 -6.93
CA SER A 32 -5.63 0.44 -6.50
C SER A 32 -6.49 -0.51 -5.66
N HIS A 33 -7.46 0.04 -4.95
CA HIS A 33 -8.44 -0.74 -4.19
C HIS A 33 -9.31 -1.66 -5.07
N HIS A 34 -9.37 -1.41 -6.39
CA HIS A 34 -10.25 -2.13 -7.33
C HIS A 34 -9.49 -3.07 -8.28
N ALA A 35 -8.20 -2.83 -8.52
CA ALA A 35 -7.36 -3.60 -9.44
C ALA A 35 -6.07 -4.03 -8.73
N PHE A 36 -6.15 -5.16 -8.03
CA PHE A 36 -5.00 -5.80 -7.43
C PHE A 36 -4.18 -6.52 -8.52
N PRO A 37 -2.85 -6.35 -8.61
CA PRO A 37 -2.02 -6.88 -9.70
C PRO A 37 -1.77 -8.39 -9.60
N ALA A 38 -2.82 -9.18 -9.36
CA ALA A 38 -2.77 -10.64 -9.28
C ALA A 38 -4.05 -11.32 -9.77
N VAL A 39 -3.89 -12.53 -10.30
CA VAL A 39 -4.99 -13.42 -10.69
C VAL A 39 -4.72 -14.84 -10.20
N ILE A 40 -5.80 -15.55 -9.86
CA ILE A 40 -5.75 -16.98 -9.56
C ILE A 40 -6.58 -17.69 -10.64
N LEU A 41 -5.94 -18.59 -11.38
CA LEU A 41 -6.63 -19.57 -12.22
C LEU A 41 -6.80 -20.86 -11.42
N MET A 42 -7.94 -21.51 -11.55
CA MET A 42 -8.22 -22.74 -10.82
C MET A 42 -9.22 -23.61 -11.58
N GLU A 43 -9.15 -24.92 -11.38
CA GLU A 43 -10.19 -25.81 -11.89
C GLU A 43 -11.55 -25.54 -11.22
N PRO A 44 -12.69 -25.83 -11.88
CA PRO A 44 -14.02 -25.58 -11.32
C PRO A 44 -14.26 -26.24 -9.96
N SER A 45 -13.70 -27.43 -9.72
CA SER A 45 -13.83 -28.17 -8.46
C SER A 45 -12.88 -27.70 -7.36
N THR A 46 -11.95 -26.79 -7.65
CA THR A 46 -10.94 -26.34 -6.69
C THR A 46 -11.59 -25.56 -5.54
N ASN A 47 -11.11 -25.83 -4.33
CA ASN A 47 -11.51 -25.16 -3.10
C ASN A 47 -10.31 -24.93 -2.17
N ALA A 48 -10.58 -24.67 -0.88
CA ALA A 48 -9.55 -24.37 0.10
C ALA A 48 -8.55 -25.52 0.32
N THR A 49 -8.97 -26.78 0.19
CA THR A 49 -8.19 -27.96 0.63
C THR A 49 -7.86 -28.95 -0.49
N HIS A 50 -8.45 -28.80 -1.68
CA HIS A 50 -8.12 -29.64 -2.83
C HIS A 50 -8.29 -28.91 -4.17
N GLY A 51 -7.68 -29.48 -5.21
CA GLY A 51 -7.80 -29.02 -6.60
C GLY A 51 -6.57 -28.26 -7.10
N GLU A 52 -6.53 -28.07 -8.41
CA GLU A 52 -5.44 -27.42 -9.13
C GLU A 52 -5.66 -25.91 -9.22
N ALA A 53 -4.67 -25.13 -8.76
CA ALA A 53 -4.68 -23.67 -8.78
C ALA A 53 -3.31 -23.09 -9.14
N TRP A 54 -3.34 -21.99 -9.88
CA TRP A 54 -2.20 -21.19 -10.30
C TRP A 54 -2.41 -19.75 -9.86
N GLY A 55 -1.53 -19.24 -9.02
CA GLY A 55 -1.45 -17.82 -8.69
C GLY A 55 -0.44 -17.12 -9.58
N LEU A 56 -0.79 -15.92 -10.03
CA LEU A 56 0.06 -15.02 -10.78
C LEU A 56 0.05 -13.66 -10.08
N GLN A 57 1.20 -13.07 -9.80
CA GLN A 57 1.30 -11.74 -9.20
C GLN A 57 2.44 -10.94 -9.84
N LEU A 58 2.11 -9.75 -10.34
CA LEU A 58 3.08 -8.79 -10.84
C LEU A 58 3.65 -7.98 -9.66
N ALA A 59 4.98 -7.99 -9.49
CA ALA A 59 5.66 -7.22 -8.47
C ALA A 59 5.80 -5.75 -8.89
N TRP A 60 4.66 -5.06 -8.98
CA TRP A 60 4.56 -3.68 -9.45
C TRP A 60 3.48 -2.92 -8.69
N SER A 61 3.76 -1.66 -8.37
CA SER A 61 2.88 -0.80 -7.60
C SER A 61 2.31 0.37 -8.38
N GLY A 62 2.59 0.48 -9.68
CA GLY A 62 2.07 1.54 -10.56
C GLY A 62 0.92 1.08 -11.46
N ASN A 63 0.75 1.78 -12.57
CA ASN A 63 -0.16 1.38 -13.64
C ASN A 63 0.22 -0.02 -14.16
N HIS A 64 -0.77 -0.88 -14.35
CA HIS A 64 -0.55 -2.27 -14.77
C HIS A 64 -1.72 -2.82 -15.57
N ARG A 65 -1.46 -3.94 -16.24
CA ARG A 65 -2.45 -4.69 -17.02
C ARG A 65 -2.31 -6.18 -16.76
N LEU A 66 -3.45 -6.86 -16.60
CA LEU A 66 -3.58 -8.31 -16.57
C LEU A 66 -4.53 -8.77 -17.68
N LEU A 67 -4.14 -9.78 -18.44
CA LEU A 67 -4.94 -10.40 -19.50
C LEU A 67 -5.04 -11.91 -19.26
N VAL A 68 -6.25 -12.44 -19.33
CA VAL A 68 -6.51 -13.88 -19.42
C VAL A 68 -7.40 -14.12 -20.62
N GLN A 69 -6.96 -14.90 -21.60
CA GLN A 69 -7.79 -15.19 -22.77
C GLN A 69 -7.65 -16.64 -23.25
N PRO A 70 -8.74 -17.27 -23.71
CA PRO A 70 -8.65 -18.57 -24.36
C PRO A 70 -7.96 -18.43 -25.72
N LEU A 71 -7.10 -19.40 -26.03
CA LEU A 71 -6.46 -19.49 -27.34
C LEU A 71 -7.34 -20.31 -28.30
N ARG A 72 -7.33 -19.94 -29.59
CA ARG A 72 -8.12 -20.63 -30.63
C ARG A 72 -7.79 -22.12 -30.75
N MET A 73 -6.57 -22.51 -30.41
CA MET A 73 -6.09 -23.89 -30.50
C MET A 73 -6.16 -24.64 -29.16
N GLY A 74 -6.84 -24.07 -28.16
CA GLY A 74 -6.96 -24.62 -26.82
C GLY A 74 -5.94 -24.01 -25.85
N GLY A 75 -6.25 -24.14 -24.56
CA GLY A 75 -5.47 -23.52 -23.48
C GLY A 75 -5.80 -22.04 -23.24
N LEU A 76 -5.10 -21.45 -22.28
CA LEU A 76 -5.24 -20.06 -21.87
C LEU A 76 -3.90 -19.34 -22.05
N GLN A 77 -3.97 -18.10 -22.54
CA GLN A 77 -2.87 -17.16 -22.45
C GLN A 77 -3.06 -16.26 -21.24
N LEU A 78 -1.99 -16.09 -20.47
CA LEU A 78 -1.89 -15.07 -19.44
C LEU A 78 -0.84 -14.04 -19.84
N GLN A 79 -1.14 -12.76 -19.62
CA GLN A 79 -0.16 -11.69 -19.69
C GLN A 79 -0.32 -10.79 -18.48
N ALA A 80 0.81 -10.29 -17.98
CA ALA A 80 0.86 -9.31 -16.90
C ALA A 80 2.06 -8.40 -17.12
N GLY A 81 1.88 -7.11 -16.92
CA GLY A 81 2.95 -6.13 -17.05
C GLY A 81 2.54 -4.76 -16.53
N GLU A 82 3.53 -3.91 -16.39
CA GLU A 82 3.36 -2.47 -16.26
C GLU A 82 2.57 -1.92 -17.46
N LEU A 83 1.78 -0.88 -17.20
CA LEU A 83 1.05 -0.17 -18.22
C LEU A 83 1.63 1.23 -18.33
N LEU A 84 2.55 1.40 -19.29
CA LEU A 84 3.25 2.67 -19.52
C LEU A 84 2.35 3.63 -20.31
N LEU A 85 2.29 4.88 -19.84
CA LEU A 85 1.68 5.99 -20.57
C LEU A 85 2.66 6.55 -21.62
N PRO A 86 2.16 7.28 -22.64
CA PRO A 86 3.02 7.89 -23.65
C PRO A 86 4.13 8.75 -23.02
N GLY A 87 5.37 8.48 -23.40
CA GLY A 87 6.54 9.24 -22.92
C GLY A 87 7.12 8.78 -21.58
N GLU A 88 6.51 7.83 -20.86
CA GLU A 88 7.07 7.33 -19.59
C GLU A 88 8.37 6.54 -19.79
N VAL A 89 8.52 5.88 -20.95
CA VAL A 89 9.77 5.20 -21.35
C VAL A 89 10.08 5.53 -22.81
N CYS A 90 11.25 6.13 -23.04
CA CYS A 90 11.81 6.38 -24.37
C CYS A 90 13.26 5.92 -24.38
N LEU A 91 13.58 4.92 -25.20
CA LEU A 91 14.93 4.37 -25.30
C LEU A 91 15.70 5.02 -26.44
N ARG A 92 16.88 5.54 -26.14
CA ARG A 92 17.88 5.95 -27.13
C ARG A 92 18.65 4.72 -27.63
N PRO A 93 19.35 4.82 -28.78
CA PRO A 93 20.21 3.72 -29.25
C PRO A 93 21.18 3.26 -28.17
N GLY A 94 21.15 1.95 -27.87
CA GLY A 94 21.98 1.33 -26.83
C GLY A 94 21.38 1.31 -25.43
N GLU A 95 20.23 1.97 -25.20
CA GLU A 95 19.52 1.89 -23.91
C GLU A 95 18.60 0.66 -23.84
N SER A 96 18.30 0.21 -22.62
CA SER A 96 17.44 -0.94 -22.35
C SER A 96 16.49 -0.65 -21.19
N VAL A 97 15.30 -1.25 -21.21
CA VAL A 97 14.35 -1.27 -20.11
C VAL A 97 14.09 -2.71 -19.68
N SER A 98 13.80 -2.92 -18.40
CA SER A 98 13.39 -4.22 -17.86
C SER A 98 11.98 -4.11 -17.30
N SER A 99 11.15 -5.10 -17.59
CA SER A 99 9.81 -5.20 -17.02
C SER A 99 9.87 -5.58 -15.52
N PRO A 100 8.83 -5.28 -14.73
CA PRO A 100 8.75 -5.74 -13.36
C PRO A 100 8.69 -7.27 -13.28
N PRO A 101 9.17 -7.87 -12.19
CA PRO A 101 9.10 -9.31 -12.00
C PRO A 101 7.65 -9.80 -11.99
N LEU A 102 7.39 -10.87 -12.75
CA LEU A 102 6.15 -11.64 -12.68
C LEU A 102 6.42 -12.93 -11.91
N HIS A 103 5.69 -13.12 -10.82
CA HIS A 103 5.80 -14.33 -10.01
C HIS A 103 4.64 -15.28 -10.30
N LEU A 104 4.98 -16.57 -10.39
CA LEU A 104 4.02 -17.65 -10.59
C LEU A 104 4.12 -18.66 -9.44
N CYS A 105 2.97 -19.13 -8.97
CA CYS A 105 2.88 -20.16 -7.95
C CYS A 105 1.81 -21.18 -8.35
N ARG A 106 2.06 -22.46 -8.09
CA ARG A 106 1.14 -23.56 -8.40
C ARG A 106 0.86 -24.37 -7.13
N SER A 107 -0.38 -24.83 -7.00
CA SER A 107 -0.79 -25.80 -5.99
C SER A 107 -1.74 -26.82 -6.62
N SER A 108 -1.50 -28.11 -6.37
CA SER A 108 -2.45 -29.19 -6.65
C SER A 108 -3.27 -29.59 -5.41
N GLN A 109 -3.12 -28.84 -4.31
CA GLN A 109 -3.73 -29.11 -3.00
C GLN A 109 -4.71 -27.99 -2.60
N GLY A 110 -5.30 -27.32 -3.58
CA GLY A 110 -6.25 -26.23 -3.36
C GLY A 110 -5.60 -24.89 -2.98
N LEU A 111 -6.49 -23.93 -2.69
CA LEU A 111 -6.14 -22.53 -2.44
C LEU A 111 -5.39 -22.31 -1.12
N GLY A 112 -5.63 -23.14 -0.10
CA GLY A 112 -4.92 -23.03 1.18
C GLY A 112 -3.43 -23.26 1.03
N ALA A 113 -3.04 -24.32 0.32
CA ALA A 113 -1.63 -24.60 0.02
C ALA A 113 -1.01 -23.54 -0.91
N LEU A 114 -1.77 -23.02 -1.88
CA LEU A 114 -1.33 -21.91 -2.73
C LEU A 114 -1.02 -20.65 -1.91
N SER A 115 -1.94 -20.23 -1.03
CA SER A 115 -1.75 -19.06 -0.17
C SER A 115 -0.55 -19.22 0.77
N GLN A 116 -0.36 -20.42 1.34
CA GLN A 116 0.81 -20.69 2.17
C GLN A 116 2.12 -20.61 1.39
N ALA A 117 2.14 -21.07 0.13
CA ALA A 117 3.30 -20.95 -0.73
C ALA A 117 3.64 -19.49 -1.05
N TRP A 118 2.63 -18.67 -1.35
CA TRP A 118 2.79 -17.21 -1.49
C TRP A 118 3.32 -16.56 -0.22
N HIS A 119 2.73 -16.88 0.94
CA HIS A 119 3.17 -16.31 2.22
C HIS A 119 4.63 -16.67 2.54
N ARG A 120 5.07 -17.90 2.24
CA ARG A 120 6.49 -18.30 2.37
C ARG A 120 7.36 -17.50 1.41
N PHE A 121 7.01 -17.45 0.12
CA PHE A 121 7.77 -16.68 -0.87
C PHE A 121 7.95 -15.22 -0.45
N VAL A 122 6.87 -14.54 -0.04
CA VAL A 122 6.92 -13.14 0.39
C VAL A 122 7.83 -12.97 1.62
N ARG A 123 7.67 -13.81 2.64
CA ARG A 123 8.53 -13.76 3.85
C ARG A 123 9.99 -14.05 3.55
N ASP A 124 10.26 -14.99 2.66
CA ASP A 124 11.62 -15.48 2.43
C ASP A 124 12.39 -14.62 1.42
N ARG A 125 11.70 -14.04 0.43
CA ARG A 125 12.33 -13.46 -0.77
C ARG A 125 11.97 -12.00 -1.04
N VAL A 126 10.89 -11.48 -0.47
CA VAL A 126 10.40 -10.12 -0.77
C VAL A 126 10.58 -9.19 0.43
N LEU A 127 10.18 -9.62 1.63
CA LEU A 127 10.24 -8.76 2.82
C LEU A 127 11.70 -8.52 3.28
N PRO A 128 12.00 -7.31 3.78
CA PRO A 128 13.30 -7.01 4.37
C PRO A 128 13.53 -7.88 5.62
N ARG A 129 14.80 -8.28 5.82
CA ARG A 129 15.23 -9.12 6.94
C ARG A 129 16.02 -8.31 7.98
N PRO A 130 16.05 -8.73 9.25
CA PRO A 130 15.36 -9.90 9.82
C PRO A 130 13.85 -9.66 9.99
N LEU A 131 13.07 -10.72 9.85
CA LEU A 131 11.67 -10.69 10.26
C LEU A 131 11.60 -10.77 11.79
N ALA A 132 10.93 -9.81 12.41
CA ALA A 132 10.62 -9.80 13.83
C ALA A 132 9.11 -9.74 14.03
N PRO A 133 8.58 -10.19 15.19
CA PRO A 133 7.21 -9.90 15.58
C PRO A 133 6.91 -8.40 15.42
N ARG A 134 5.77 -8.07 14.82
CA ARG A 134 5.34 -6.67 14.66
C ARG A 134 4.72 -6.21 15.99
N PRO A 135 5.07 -5.01 16.49
CA PRO A 135 4.55 -4.55 17.77
C PRO A 135 3.05 -4.30 17.69
N VAL A 136 2.33 -4.67 18.74
CA VAL A 136 0.96 -4.22 18.99
C VAL A 136 0.98 -2.71 19.14
N GLN A 137 0.22 -2.01 18.29
CA GLN A 137 0.29 -0.55 18.19
C GLN A 137 -1.03 0.13 18.56
N PHE A 138 -0.92 1.29 19.20
CA PHE A 138 -2.01 2.25 19.35
C PHE A 138 -1.76 3.41 18.37
N ASN A 139 -2.73 3.69 17.51
CA ASN A 139 -2.68 4.80 16.56
C ASN A 139 -3.68 5.88 16.98
N THR A 140 -3.27 7.15 16.92
CA THR A 140 -4.06 8.27 17.43
C THR A 140 -5.16 8.78 16.49
N TRP A 141 -5.23 8.30 15.25
CA TRP A 141 -6.10 8.83 14.20
C TRP A 141 -7.57 8.89 14.63
N GLU A 142 -8.23 7.75 14.84
CA GLU A 142 -9.64 7.76 15.23
C GLU A 142 -9.89 8.27 16.66
N ALA A 143 -8.84 8.32 17.49
CA ALA A 143 -8.94 8.82 18.86
C ALA A 143 -9.02 10.34 18.95
N THR A 144 -8.38 11.05 18.01
CA THR A 144 -8.22 12.51 18.09
C THR A 144 -8.42 13.26 16.77
N TYR A 145 -8.36 12.57 15.63
CA TYR A 145 -8.22 13.18 14.30
C TYR A 145 -7.19 14.31 14.36
N PHE A 146 -7.58 15.54 13.98
CA PHE A 146 -6.69 16.69 14.03
C PHE A 146 -6.69 17.45 15.37
N ASP A 147 -7.50 17.07 16.37
CA ASP A 147 -7.57 17.74 17.69
C ASP A 147 -6.41 17.31 18.61
N HIS A 148 -5.19 17.62 18.16
CA HIS A 148 -3.97 17.29 18.87
C HIS A 148 -3.77 18.20 20.09
N ASN A 149 -3.69 17.57 21.25
CA ASN A 149 -3.23 18.18 22.49
C ASN A 149 -2.12 17.31 23.10
N PRO A 150 -0.87 17.80 23.24
CA PRO A 150 0.26 16.99 23.71
C PRO A 150 0.04 16.33 25.07
N LEU A 151 -0.62 17.00 26.02
CA LEU A 151 -0.89 16.44 27.34
C LEU A 151 -1.91 15.31 27.26
N ARG A 152 -2.96 15.47 26.44
CA ARG A 152 -3.93 14.38 26.18
C ARG A 152 -3.26 13.18 25.49
N LEU A 153 -2.37 13.44 24.53
CA LEU A 153 -1.61 12.39 23.84
C LEU A 153 -0.68 11.62 24.79
N GLN A 154 0.00 12.33 25.71
CA GLN A 154 0.82 11.67 26.75
C GLN A 154 -0.04 10.84 27.70
N ALA A 155 -1.21 11.34 28.11
CA ALA A 155 -2.14 10.58 28.95
C ALA A 155 -2.68 9.33 28.22
N LEU A 156 -2.98 9.44 26.92
CA LEU A 156 -3.35 8.31 26.07
C LEU A 156 -2.21 7.29 25.96
N ALA A 157 -0.97 7.75 25.80
CA ALA A 157 0.21 6.87 25.78
C ALA A 157 0.38 6.12 27.11
N SER A 158 0.20 6.78 28.26
CA SER A 158 0.25 6.11 29.57
C SER A 158 -0.81 5.02 29.69
N LYS A 159 -2.06 5.29 29.28
CA LYS A 159 -3.13 4.29 29.27
C LYS A 159 -2.87 3.15 28.30
N ALA A 160 -2.31 3.44 27.12
CA ALA A 160 -1.94 2.42 26.14
C ALA A 160 -0.88 1.47 26.71
N ALA A 161 0.12 2.01 27.42
CA ALA A 161 1.15 1.22 28.08
C ALA A 161 0.57 0.32 29.19
N GLU A 162 -0.40 0.80 29.98
CA GLU A 162 -1.11 -0.02 30.98
C GLU A 162 -1.83 -1.24 30.36
N LEU A 163 -2.24 -1.13 29.09
CA LEU A 163 -2.86 -2.24 28.32
C LEU A 163 -1.84 -3.17 27.63
N GLY A 164 -0.53 -2.89 27.77
CA GLY A 164 0.52 -3.68 27.13
C GLY A 164 0.76 -3.34 25.66
N VAL A 165 0.37 -2.14 25.20
CA VAL A 165 0.73 -1.66 23.85
C VAL A 165 2.26 -1.52 23.75
N GLU A 166 2.82 -1.90 22.61
CA GLU A 166 4.28 -1.92 22.36
C GLU A 166 4.75 -0.76 21.46
N ARG A 167 3.81 -0.11 20.76
CA ARG A 167 4.07 1.06 19.92
C ARG A 167 2.96 2.10 20.02
N PHE A 168 3.34 3.35 20.23
CA PHE A 168 2.44 4.49 20.10
C PHE A 168 2.71 5.22 18.79
N VAL A 169 1.70 5.36 17.93
CA VAL A 169 1.81 6.00 16.61
C VAL A 169 1.08 7.33 16.64
N LEU A 170 1.82 8.43 16.48
CA LEU A 170 1.24 9.74 16.24
C LEU A 170 0.86 9.84 14.76
N ASP A 171 -0.44 9.90 14.50
CA ASP A 171 -1.00 9.98 13.15
C ASP A 171 -1.03 11.42 12.61
N ASP A 172 -1.76 11.67 11.51
CA ASP A 172 -1.84 12.95 10.80
C ASP A 172 -2.19 14.13 11.72
N GLY A 173 -1.69 15.33 11.39
CA GLY A 173 -1.95 16.56 12.13
C GLY A 173 -0.80 17.09 12.99
N TRP A 174 0.34 16.38 13.02
CA TRP A 174 1.50 16.78 13.84
C TRP A 174 2.31 17.96 13.25
N PHE A 175 2.18 18.22 11.96
CA PHE A 175 2.99 19.18 11.22
C PHE A 175 2.26 20.51 10.93
N VAL A 176 3.03 21.51 10.44
CA VAL A 176 2.57 22.89 10.22
C VAL A 176 1.29 22.93 9.36
N ALA A 177 0.36 23.82 9.74
CA ALA A 177 -0.92 24.06 9.07
C ALA A 177 -1.89 22.86 8.99
N ARG A 178 -1.50 21.66 9.45
CA ARG A 178 -2.28 20.43 9.35
C ARG A 178 -3.36 20.31 10.43
N HIS A 179 -4.31 21.25 10.44
CA HIS A 179 -5.48 21.24 11.35
C HIS A 179 -6.70 20.54 10.73
N HIS A 180 -6.62 20.24 9.44
CA HIS A 180 -7.60 19.51 8.64
C HIS A 180 -6.88 18.90 7.43
N ASP A 181 -7.60 18.10 6.65
CA ASP A 181 -7.08 17.34 5.50
C ASP A 181 -6.78 18.20 4.26
N ARG A 182 -7.22 19.47 4.24
CA ARG A 182 -7.10 20.40 3.10
C ARG A 182 -5.84 21.30 3.06
N ALA A 183 -4.91 21.16 4.01
CA ALA A 183 -3.70 22.00 4.08
C ALA A 183 -2.49 21.23 4.64
N GLY A 184 -1.29 21.81 4.50
CA GLY A 184 -0.07 21.40 5.20
C GLY A 184 0.73 20.27 4.57
N LEU A 185 0.17 19.44 3.67
CA LEU A 185 0.97 18.38 3.01
C LEU A 185 2.15 19.00 2.25
N GLY A 186 3.35 18.46 2.47
CA GLY A 186 4.62 18.99 1.97
C GLY A 186 5.47 19.67 3.05
N ASP A 187 4.86 20.17 4.13
CA ASP A 187 5.55 20.94 5.17
C ASP A 187 5.80 20.08 6.43
N TRP A 188 6.78 19.16 6.36
CA TRP A 188 7.06 18.13 7.38
C TRP A 188 7.77 18.63 8.66
N THR A 189 7.45 19.83 9.12
CA THR A 189 7.97 20.39 10.39
C THR A 189 6.89 20.31 11.47
N PRO A 190 7.20 19.93 12.73
CA PRO A 190 6.21 19.95 13.80
C PRO A 190 5.55 21.32 13.94
N CYS A 191 4.23 21.35 14.10
CA CYS A 191 3.47 22.59 14.27
C CYS A 191 3.94 23.30 15.56
N PRO A 192 4.56 24.51 15.49
CA PRO A 192 5.17 25.15 16.64
C PRO A 192 4.15 25.55 17.72
N ASP A 193 2.91 25.87 17.33
CA ASP A 193 1.86 26.25 18.28
C ASP A 193 1.39 25.05 19.12
N ARG A 194 1.36 23.85 18.52
CA ARG A 194 0.95 22.60 19.20
C ARG A 194 2.13 21.90 19.85
N TYR A 195 3.30 21.96 19.23
CA TYR A 195 4.52 21.28 19.63
C TYR A 195 5.68 22.27 19.71
N PRO A 196 5.67 23.23 20.66
CA PRO A 196 6.70 24.27 20.76
C PRO A 196 8.10 23.71 21.06
N GLN A 197 8.17 22.49 21.60
CA GLN A 197 9.40 21.75 21.87
C GLN A 197 9.61 20.57 20.90
N GLY A 198 8.88 20.58 19.77
CA GLY A 198 8.82 19.47 18.83
C GLY A 198 8.13 18.22 19.40
N LEU A 199 8.33 17.10 18.72
CA LEU A 199 7.73 15.80 19.09
C LEU A 199 8.55 14.99 20.09
N ALA A 200 9.76 15.46 20.42
CA ALA A 200 10.71 14.72 21.25
C ALA A 200 10.13 14.37 22.63
N LEU A 201 9.39 15.28 23.26
CA LEU A 201 8.78 15.03 24.57
C LEU A 201 7.79 13.85 24.56
N LEU A 202 6.97 13.75 23.51
CA LEU A 202 6.02 12.64 23.38
C LEU A 202 6.75 11.34 23.11
N ALA A 203 7.75 11.35 22.23
CA ALA A 203 8.55 10.17 21.92
C ALA A 203 9.32 9.66 23.15
N ILE A 204 9.95 10.56 23.92
CA ILE A 204 10.65 10.22 25.18
C ILE A 204 9.66 9.66 26.21
N HIS A 205 8.47 10.24 26.34
CA HIS A 205 7.43 9.72 27.23
C HIS A 205 7.02 8.29 26.85
N CYS A 206 6.79 8.01 25.57
CA CYS A 206 6.50 6.65 25.10
C CYS A 206 7.65 5.67 25.41
N GLN A 207 8.90 6.08 25.19
CA GLN A 207 10.07 5.26 25.48
C GLN A 207 10.24 4.97 26.97
N ALA A 208 9.99 5.97 27.83
CA ALA A 208 10.01 5.80 29.29
C ALA A 208 8.95 4.82 29.78
N LEU A 209 7.84 4.67 29.05
CA LEU A 209 6.79 3.68 29.28
C LEU A 209 7.09 2.31 28.65
N GLY A 210 8.26 2.13 28.02
CA GLY A 210 8.65 0.88 27.36
C GLY A 210 8.08 0.68 25.95
N MET A 211 7.45 1.71 25.35
CA MET A 211 6.89 1.65 24.00
C MET A 211 7.82 2.26 22.96
N SER A 212 7.78 1.73 21.74
CA SER A 212 8.34 2.41 20.56
C SER A 212 7.45 3.57 20.10
N PHE A 213 8.02 4.59 19.47
CA PHE A 213 7.28 5.73 18.90
C PHE A 213 7.25 5.63 17.36
N GLY A 214 6.06 5.72 16.78
CA GLY A 214 5.83 5.79 15.33
C GLY A 214 5.26 7.13 14.92
N LEU A 215 5.52 7.53 13.68
CA LEU A 215 5.06 8.80 13.12
C LEU A 215 4.49 8.58 11.73
N TRP A 216 3.34 9.18 11.45
CA TRP A 216 2.72 9.16 10.13
C TRP A 216 3.37 10.17 9.18
N VAL A 217 3.51 9.80 7.91
CA VAL A 217 3.98 10.66 6.81
C VAL A 217 3.25 10.31 5.50
N GLU A 218 3.04 11.30 4.63
CA GLU A 218 2.49 11.14 3.27
C GLU A 218 3.35 11.93 2.25
N PRO A 219 4.60 11.49 2.01
CA PRO A 219 5.61 12.28 1.31
C PRO A 219 5.31 12.53 -0.17
N GLU A 220 4.40 11.76 -0.76
CA GLU A 220 4.00 11.88 -2.18
C GLU A 220 2.96 12.99 -2.41
N GLY A 221 2.35 13.53 -1.35
CA GLY A 221 1.31 14.56 -1.41
C GLY A 221 1.82 15.98 -1.16
N VAL A 222 1.19 16.96 -1.82
CA VAL A 222 1.42 18.40 -1.60
C VAL A 222 0.09 19.14 -1.57
N SER A 223 -0.14 19.97 -0.55
CA SER A 223 -1.31 20.85 -0.48
C SER A 223 -1.03 22.18 -1.17
N GLN A 224 -2.02 22.74 -1.89
CA GLN A 224 -1.92 24.09 -2.45
C GLN A 224 -1.64 25.14 -1.37
N ASP A 225 -2.26 24.96 -0.20
CA ASP A 225 -1.89 25.72 1.00
C ASP A 225 -0.76 25.01 1.77
N SER A 226 0.46 25.17 1.26
CA SER A 226 1.72 24.76 1.90
C SER A 226 2.85 25.70 1.47
N ALA A 227 3.89 25.82 2.30
CA ALA A 227 5.10 26.54 1.94
C ALA A 227 5.82 25.85 0.77
N LEU A 228 5.83 24.52 0.75
CA LEU A 228 6.39 23.75 -0.36
C LEU A 228 5.75 24.11 -1.70
N PHE A 229 4.41 24.14 -1.79
CA PHE A 229 3.73 24.50 -3.03
C PHE A 229 4.00 25.94 -3.45
N ARG A 230 4.04 26.89 -2.50
CA ARG A 230 4.37 28.29 -2.80
C ARG A 230 5.79 28.46 -3.34
N ALA A 231 6.74 27.68 -2.84
CA ALA A 231 8.14 27.71 -3.27
C ALA A 231 8.37 26.96 -4.59
N HIS A 232 7.67 25.85 -4.79
CA HIS A 232 7.87 24.93 -5.91
C HIS A 232 6.52 24.48 -6.51
N PRO A 233 5.74 25.40 -7.11
CA PRO A 233 4.48 25.05 -7.75
C PRO A 233 4.68 24.12 -8.96
N ASP A 234 5.88 24.14 -9.55
CA ASP A 234 6.31 23.31 -10.69
C ASP A 234 6.53 21.83 -10.34
N TRP A 235 6.59 21.47 -9.05
CA TRP A 235 6.74 20.07 -8.63
C TRP A 235 5.43 19.28 -8.67
N VAL A 236 4.29 19.97 -8.76
CA VAL A 236 2.99 19.30 -8.81
C VAL A 236 2.74 18.75 -10.22
N LEU A 237 2.39 17.46 -10.29
CA LEU A 237 1.95 16.83 -11.53
C LEU A 237 0.70 17.55 -12.06
N GLY A 238 0.83 18.16 -13.23
CA GLY A 238 -0.22 18.91 -13.89
C GLY A 238 0.10 19.15 -15.36
N VAL A 239 -0.90 19.57 -16.12
CA VAL A 239 -0.72 20.04 -17.49
C VAL A 239 -0.63 21.56 -17.42
N ALA A 240 0.28 22.16 -18.19
CA ALA A 240 0.25 23.60 -18.40
C ALA A 240 -1.10 23.97 -19.03
N GLY A 241 -1.85 24.85 -18.37
CA GLY A 241 -3.13 25.36 -18.87
C GLY A 241 -2.99 26.12 -20.18
#